data_AF-A0A7V4JLT0-F1
#
_entry.id   AF-A0A7V4JLT0-F1
#
_cell.length_a   1.000
_cell.length_b   1.000
_cell.length_c   1.000
_cell.angle_alpha   90.00
_cell.angle_beta   90.00
_cell.angle_gamma   90.00
#
_symmetry.space_group_name_H-M   'P 1'
#
loop_
_entity.id
_entity.type
_entity.pdbx_description
1 polymer ?
#
loop_
_entity_poly.entity_id
_entity_poly.type
_entity_poly.pdbx_seq_one_letter_code
_entity_poly.pdbx_strand_id
1 'polypeptide(L)'
;MKFKTLAVSKKEDLIFGNAPCPVMTRRGLCIGKNAVYPELNFTLPPMHVNKDTLPEIKNHYIQIVREAMERAMDLYNKGLVFEFETLLEMTLNPDLGIELVKVMNDVCEEYYQKYGLPSAIRLTPNDLRDFERPPRQRTSRYLEQMFTLFDKGAKAGADILSIESTGGKEISDEALMMCDIKKFIFSQAVLGIRDMKMLWRNIVEIAKANEKIAGGDSACGFGNTAMVLADKKYIPKIFAAVARIATVVRSLVAVEEGACGPDKDCAYEGPFLKAIAGIPISMEGKTAACAHLSPVGNIAAACADLWSNESVQNVRLLAGNAP
;
A
#
# COMPACT_ATOMS: atom_id res chain seq x y z
N MET A 1 12.41 15.71 7.38
CA MET A 1 13.54 15.61 8.35
C MET A 1 14.40 14.41 7.94
N LYS A 2 15.74 14.46 8.08
CA LYS A 2 16.62 13.33 7.73
C LYS A 2 16.92 12.46 8.96
N PHE A 3 16.80 11.14 8.84
CA PHE A 3 17.14 10.20 9.91
C PHE A 3 18.65 10.02 10.02
N LYS A 4 19.18 10.11 11.25
CA LYS A 4 20.62 9.93 11.56
C LYS A 4 20.89 8.80 12.55
N THR A 5 19.84 8.29 13.18
CA THR A 5 19.87 7.24 14.20
C THR A 5 18.68 6.33 13.99
N LEU A 6 18.78 5.07 14.41
CA LEU A 6 17.68 4.12 14.38
C LEU A 6 16.68 4.43 15.49
N ALA A 7 15.38 4.41 15.17
CA ALA A 7 14.31 4.42 16.17
C ALA A 7 14.28 3.11 16.97
N VAL A 8 14.61 1.99 16.32
CA VAL A 8 14.76 0.67 16.95
C VAL A 8 16.23 0.26 16.91
N SER A 9 16.95 0.50 18.00
CA SER A 9 18.41 0.31 18.06
C SER A 9 18.85 -1.13 18.38
N LYS A 10 17.96 -1.92 19.00
CA LYS A 10 18.21 -3.33 19.34
C LYS A 10 17.35 -4.22 18.45
N LYS A 11 17.94 -5.28 17.91
CA LYS A 11 17.22 -6.23 17.04
C LYS A 11 16.08 -6.93 17.76
N GLU A 12 16.19 -7.11 19.07
CA GLU A 12 15.19 -7.76 19.92
C GLU A 12 13.91 -6.92 20.07
N ASP A 13 14.01 -5.61 19.84
CA ASP A 13 12.88 -4.68 19.92
C ASP A 13 12.17 -4.52 18.56
N LEU A 14 12.74 -5.07 17.48
CA LEU A 14 12.14 -5.08 16.15
C LEU A 14 11.19 -6.27 16.03
N ILE A 15 10.00 -6.12 16.60
CA ILE A 15 8.99 -7.19 16.70
C ILE A 15 7.67 -6.80 16.04
N PHE A 16 6.90 -7.80 15.65
CA PHE A 16 5.56 -7.61 15.10
C PHE A 16 4.61 -6.97 16.13
N GLY A 17 3.63 -6.23 15.60
CA GLY A 17 2.56 -5.58 16.34
C GLY A 17 2.98 -4.42 17.23
N ASN A 18 4.27 -4.07 17.26
CA ASN A 18 4.81 -2.96 18.05
C ASN A 18 5.72 -2.09 17.21
N ALA A 19 5.40 -0.79 17.16
CA ALA A 19 6.21 0.23 16.52
C ALA A 19 6.39 1.40 17.51
N PRO A 20 7.58 2.04 17.56
CA PRO A 20 7.81 3.23 18.41
C PRO A 20 6.82 4.38 18.18
N CYS A 21 6.29 4.51 16.97
CA CYS A 21 5.38 5.57 16.56
C CYS A 21 4.06 4.98 16.04
N PRO A 22 3.21 4.41 16.91
CA PRO A 22 1.94 3.81 16.49
C PRO A 22 0.99 4.88 15.94
N VAL A 23 0.06 4.46 15.07
CA VAL A 23 -0.98 5.34 14.50
C VAL A 23 -2.36 4.89 14.93
N MET A 24 -3.29 5.84 15.05
CA MET A 24 -4.67 5.56 15.43
C MET A 24 -5.62 6.06 14.35
N THR A 25 -6.47 5.17 13.84
CA THR A 25 -7.48 5.52 12.82
C THR A 25 -8.72 6.13 13.49
N ARG A 26 -9.60 6.76 12.68
CA ARG A 26 -10.79 7.46 13.20
C ARG A 26 -11.76 6.55 13.96
N ARG A 27 -11.79 5.25 13.65
CA ARG A 27 -12.64 4.26 14.33
C ARG A 27 -11.92 3.55 15.49
N GLY A 28 -10.79 4.09 15.93
CA GLY A 28 -10.07 3.61 17.12
C GLY A 28 -9.13 2.43 16.89
N LEU A 29 -8.86 2.04 15.64
CA LEU A 29 -7.87 1.00 15.34
C LEU A 29 -6.46 1.56 15.61
N CYS A 30 -5.74 0.98 16.58
CA CYS A 30 -4.39 1.39 16.96
C CYS A 30 -3.34 0.47 16.32
N ILE A 31 -2.73 0.89 15.23
CA ILE A 31 -1.76 0.08 14.46
C ILE A 31 -0.35 0.28 15.01
N GLY A 32 0.38 -0.82 15.23
CA GLY A 32 1.72 -0.80 15.83
C GLY A 32 1.72 -0.73 17.36
N LYS A 33 0.62 -1.13 18.02
CA LYS A 33 0.50 -1.12 19.50
C LYS A 33 -0.05 -2.45 20.05
N ASN A 34 0.86 -3.38 20.34
CA ASN A 34 0.61 -4.70 20.93
C ASN A 34 -0.30 -5.66 20.13
N ALA A 35 -0.55 -5.39 18.86
CA ALA A 35 -1.39 -6.23 18.01
C ALA A 35 -1.00 -6.12 16.54
N VAL A 36 -1.14 -7.23 15.82
CA VAL A 36 -1.10 -7.27 14.35
C VAL A 36 -2.54 -7.38 13.88
N TYR A 37 -2.94 -6.53 12.95
CA TYR A 37 -4.28 -6.58 12.35
C TYR A 37 -4.22 -7.11 10.92
N PRO A 38 -5.26 -7.83 10.45
CA PRO A 38 -5.36 -8.18 9.05
C PRO A 38 -5.58 -6.92 8.20
N GLU A 39 -4.89 -6.87 7.06
CA GLU A 39 -5.17 -5.94 5.97
C GLU A 39 -5.68 -6.76 4.79
N LEU A 40 -6.95 -6.59 4.43
CA LEU A 40 -7.56 -7.32 3.33
C LEU A 40 -7.51 -6.46 2.08
N ASN A 41 -6.85 -6.97 1.05
CA ASN A 41 -6.77 -6.36 -0.27
C ASN A 41 -7.45 -7.27 -1.30
N PHE A 42 -8.18 -6.66 -2.21
CA PHE A 42 -9.09 -7.33 -3.13
C PHE A 42 -9.19 -6.56 -4.43
N THR A 43 -9.61 -7.26 -5.47
CA THR A 43 -9.88 -6.66 -6.78
C THR A 43 -11.14 -7.24 -7.40
N LEU A 44 -11.61 -6.59 -8.47
CA LEU A 44 -12.81 -7.02 -9.17
C LEU A 44 -12.57 -8.33 -9.95
N PRO A 45 -13.61 -9.15 -10.14
CA PRO A 45 -13.58 -10.15 -11.20
C PRO A 45 -13.41 -9.48 -12.58
N PRO A 46 -13.05 -10.23 -13.64
CA PRO A 46 -12.93 -9.67 -14.98
C PRO A 46 -14.23 -8.98 -15.43
N MET A 47 -14.22 -7.64 -15.45
CA MET A 47 -15.36 -6.81 -15.88
C MET A 47 -14.87 -5.45 -16.40
N HIS A 48 -15.71 -4.76 -17.15
CA HIS A 48 -15.42 -3.39 -17.57
C HIS A 48 -15.65 -2.41 -16.43
N VAL A 49 -14.73 -1.46 -16.25
CA VAL A 49 -14.84 -0.41 -15.23
C VAL A 49 -15.22 0.91 -15.88
N ASN A 50 -16.50 1.29 -15.78
CA ASN A 50 -17.00 2.56 -16.29
C ASN A 50 -18.28 2.97 -15.53
N LYS A 51 -18.93 4.05 -15.99
CA LYS A 51 -20.15 4.57 -15.34
C LYS A 51 -21.35 3.62 -15.46
N ASP A 52 -21.44 2.86 -16.55
CA ASP A 52 -22.57 1.96 -16.81
C ASP A 52 -22.51 0.72 -15.90
N THR A 53 -21.31 0.23 -15.60
CA THR A 53 -21.07 -0.90 -14.69
C THR A 53 -20.94 -0.50 -13.22
N LEU A 54 -20.89 0.80 -12.91
CA LEU A 54 -20.70 1.30 -11.54
C LEU A 54 -21.71 0.71 -10.51
N PRO A 55 -23.01 0.53 -10.82
CA PRO A 55 -23.93 -0.11 -9.87
C PRO A 55 -23.52 -1.54 -9.49
N GLU A 56 -23.07 -2.34 -10.45
CA GLU A 56 -22.60 -3.70 -10.22
C GLU A 56 -21.27 -3.70 -9.44
N ILE A 57 -20.35 -2.81 -9.81
CA ILE A 57 -19.08 -2.63 -9.11
C ILE A 57 -19.34 -2.28 -7.63
N LYS A 58 -20.24 -1.33 -7.35
CA LYS A 58 -20.63 -0.98 -5.97
C LYS A 58 -21.12 -2.20 -5.18
N ASN A 59 -21.92 -3.08 -5.80
CA ASN A 59 -22.39 -4.30 -5.14
C ASN A 59 -21.23 -5.23 -4.77
N HIS A 60 -20.22 -5.39 -5.63
CA HIS A 60 -19.02 -6.16 -5.29
C HIS A 60 -18.29 -5.58 -4.07
N TYR A 61 -18.00 -4.28 -4.06
CA TYR A 61 -17.28 -3.66 -2.94
C TYR A 61 -18.09 -3.69 -1.63
N ILE A 62 -19.41 -3.48 -1.69
CA ILE A 62 -20.30 -3.62 -0.52
C ILE A 62 -20.29 -5.06 -0.01
N GLN A 63 -20.40 -6.05 -0.90
CA GLN A 63 -20.39 -7.47 -0.54
C GLN A 63 -19.08 -7.86 0.14
N ILE A 64 -17.93 -7.50 -0.45
CA ILE A 64 -16.60 -7.79 0.10
C ILE A 64 -16.48 -7.25 1.52
N VAL A 65 -16.75 -5.94 1.70
CA VAL A 65 -16.58 -5.30 3.01
C VAL A 65 -17.56 -5.91 4.03
N ARG A 66 -18.82 -6.16 3.63
CA ARG A 66 -19.81 -6.72 4.55
C ARG A 66 -19.46 -8.14 4.99
N GLU A 67 -19.16 -9.03 4.05
CA GLU A 67 -18.81 -10.43 4.36
C GLU A 67 -17.52 -10.52 5.18
N ALA A 68 -16.51 -9.68 4.87
CA ALA A 68 -15.29 -9.62 5.65
C ALA A 68 -15.51 -9.06 7.08
N MET A 69 -16.37 -8.05 7.26
CA MET A 69 -16.74 -7.55 8.59
C MET A 69 -17.52 -8.59 9.41
N GLU A 70 -18.47 -9.30 8.79
CA GLU A 70 -19.16 -10.46 9.38
C GLU A 70 -18.15 -11.52 9.81
N ARG A 71 -17.23 -11.89 8.92
CA ARG A 71 -16.22 -12.89 9.21
C ARG A 71 -15.28 -12.45 10.33
N ALA A 72 -14.91 -11.18 10.38
CA ALA A 72 -14.09 -10.63 11.44
C ALA A 72 -14.79 -10.71 12.80
N MET A 73 -16.10 -10.46 12.85
CA MET A 73 -16.93 -10.64 14.05
C MET A 73 -16.96 -12.11 14.50
N ASP A 74 -17.23 -13.04 13.59
CA ASP A 74 -17.28 -14.48 13.88
C ASP A 74 -15.96 -15.03 14.43
N LEU A 75 -14.84 -14.44 13.98
CA LEU A 75 -13.50 -14.79 14.42
C LEU A 75 -13.02 -14.00 15.63
N TYR A 76 -13.87 -13.13 16.21
CA TYR A 76 -13.53 -12.25 17.34
C TYR A 76 -12.31 -11.36 17.07
N ASN A 77 -12.12 -10.94 15.82
CA ASN A 77 -11.06 -10.01 15.45
C ASN A 77 -11.27 -8.66 16.14
N LYS A 78 -10.17 -8.03 16.56
CA LYS A 78 -10.19 -6.72 17.24
C LYS A 78 -10.24 -5.53 16.27
N GLY A 79 -10.27 -5.82 14.98
CA GLY A 79 -10.34 -4.84 13.90
C GLY A 79 -9.58 -5.32 12.66
N LEU A 80 -9.70 -4.55 11.57
CA LEU A 80 -9.11 -4.87 10.27
C LEU A 80 -8.97 -3.62 9.40
N VAL A 81 -8.09 -3.71 8.42
CA VAL A 81 -7.93 -2.68 7.38
C VAL A 81 -8.40 -3.26 6.05
N PHE A 82 -9.15 -2.48 5.28
CA PHE A 82 -9.45 -2.77 3.88
C PHE A 82 -8.55 -1.91 3.02
N GLU A 83 -7.69 -2.53 2.22
CA GLU A 83 -6.92 -1.82 1.22
C GLU A 83 -7.67 -1.80 -0.10
N PHE A 84 -8.05 -0.59 -0.52
CA PHE A 84 -8.61 -0.32 -1.83
C PHE A 84 -7.50 0.17 -2.76
N GLU A 85 -6.85 -0.77 -3.41
CA GLU A 85 -6.05 -0.51 -4.59
C GLU A 85 -6.95 -0.27 -5.78
N THR A 86 -6.83 0.91 -6.38
CA THR A 86 -7.67 1.23 -7.52
C THR A 86 -7.26 0.43 -8.75
N LEU A 87 -8.22 0.21 -9.63
CA LEU A 87 -7.95 -0.06 -11.04
C LEU A 87 -7.70 1.25 -11.79
N LEU A 88 -7.04 1.12 -12.95
CA LEU A 88 -6.61 2.24 -13.79
C LEU A 88 -7.73 3.26 -14.02
N GLU A 89 -8.90 2.78 -14.40
CA GLU A 89 -10.08 3.58 -14.73
C GLU A 89 -10.61 4.38 -13.55
N MET A 90 -10.43 3.87 -12.33
CA MET A 90 -10.89 4.52 -11.09
C MET A 90 -9.99 5.68 -10.68
N THR A 91 -8.69 5.64 -11.04
CA THR A 91 -7.81 6.81 -10.88
C THR A 91 -7.96 7.79 -12.03
N LEU A 92 -8.14 7.32 -13.27
CA LEU A 92 -8.37 8.17 -14.44
C LEU A 92 -9.68 8.96 -14.33
N ASN A 93 -10.71 8.35 -13.75
CA ASN A 93 -11.96 9.00 -13.43
C ASN A 93 -12.20 8.93 -11.90
N PRO A 94 -11.67 9.91 -11.14
CA PRO A 94 -11.72 9.90 -9.68
C PRO A 94 -13.12 9.72 -9.11
N ASP A 95 -14.17 10.19 -9.80
CA ASP A 95 -15.55 10.05 -9.34
C ASP A 95 -15.94 8.58 -9.12
N LEU A 96 -15.39 7.65 -9.92
CA LEU A 96 -15.62 6.21 -9.71
C LEU A 96 -14.99 5.76 -8.39
N GLY A 97 -13.70 6.06 -8.19
CA GLY A 97 -12.98 5.68 -6.96
C GLY A 97 -13.60 6.29 -5.70
N ILE A 98 -14.01 7.56 -5.76
CA ILE A 98 -14.65 8.28 -4.65
C ILE A 98 -15.97 7.61 -4.24
N GLU A 99 -16.80 7.26 -5.22
CA GLU A 99 -18.08 6.57 -4.97
C GLU A 99 -17.87 5.19 -4.35
N LEU A 100 -16.79 4.48 -4.70
CA LEU A 100 -16.46 3.17 -4.13
C LEU A 100 -15.96 3.28 -2.69
N VAL A 101 -15.05 4.24 -2.41
CA VAL A 101 -14.62 4.54 -1.04
C VAL A 101 -15.83 4.84 -0.15
N LYS A 102 -16.77 5.64 -0.66
CA LYS A 102 -17.98 6.00 0.09
C LYS A 102 -18.82 4.77 0.47
N VAL A 103 -19.14 3.89 -0.48
CA VAL A 103 -19.98 2.71 -0.17
C VAL A 103 -19.27 1.72 0.77
N MET A 104 -17.95 1.55 0.64
CA MET A 104 -17.16 0.75 1.58
C MET A 104 -17.19 1.37 2.98
N ASN A 105 -17.09 2.69 3.04
CA ASN A 105 -17.09 3.45 4.28
C ASN A 105 -18.43 3.37 5.02
N ASP A 106 -19.54 3.40 4.29
CA ASP A 106 -20.88 3.27 4.85
C ASP A 106 -21.06 1.92 5.55
N VAL A 107 -20.57 0.82 4.96
CA VAL A 107 -20.58 -0.51 5.59
C VAL A 107 -19.67 -0.54 6.82
N CYS A 108 -18.45 -0.02 6.73
CA CYS A 108 -17.54 0.05 7.87
C CYS A 108 -18.12 0.85 9.05
N GLU A 109 -18.81 1.97 8.75
CA GLU A 109 -19.48 2.79 9.74
C GLU A 109 -20.66 2.05 10.37
N GLU A 110 -21.46 1.33 9.58
CA GLU A 110 -22.57 0.51 10.06
C GLU A 110 -22.11 -0.49 11.15
N TYR A 111 -21.03 -1.23 10.89
CA TYR A 111 -20.53 -2.24 11.85
C TYR A 111 -19.88 -1.61 13.08
N TYR A 112 -19.19 -0.47 12.92
CA TYR A 112 -18.64 0.25 14.04
C TYR A 112 -19.74 0.73 14.99
N GLN A 113 -20.81 1.33 14.47
CA GLN A 113 -21.92 1.82 15.28
C GLN A 113 -22.74 0.70 15.92
N LYS A 114 -22.96 -0.42 15.22
CA LYS A 114 -23.77 -1.55 15.72
C LYS A 114 -23.01 -2.47 16.68
N TYR A 115 -21.74 -2.74 16.39
CA TYR A 115 -20.98 -3.80 17.05
C TYR A 115 -19.68 -3.31 17.69
N GLY A 116 -19.27 -2.06 17.46
CA GLY A 116 -18.03 -1.51 17.98
C GLY A 116 -16.77 -2.06 17.31
N LEU A 117 -16.88 -2.78 16.19
CA LEU A 117 -15.72 -3.36 15.48
C LEU A 117 -14.94 -2.27 14.74
N PRO A 118 -13.68 -1.97 15.14
CA PRO A 118 -12.87 -0.96 14.47
C PRO A 118 -12.45 -1.42 13.06
N SER A 119 -12.57 -0.53 12.08
CA SER A 119 -12.04 -0.76 10.73
C SER A 119 -11.50 0.51 10.11
N ALA A 120 -10.62 0.35 9.12
CA ALA A 120 -10.07 1.46 8.35
C ALA A 120 -10.02 1.14 6.86
N ILE A 121 -10.10 2.16 6.03
CA ILE A 121 -9.92 2.03 4.57
C ILE A 121 -8.59 2.68 4.20
N ARG A 122 -7.66 1.90 3.64
CA ARG A 122 -6.49 2.43 2.93
C ARG A 122 -6.87 2.67 1.47
N LEU A 123 -6.63 3.88 0.97
CA LEU A 123 -6.79 4.22 -0.43
C LEU A 123 -5.42 4.26 -1.10
N THR A 124 -5.26 3.43 -2.14
CA THR A 124 -4.03 3.30 -2.90
C THR A 124 -4.31 3.53 -4.40
N PRO A 125 -4.32 4.80 -4.86
CA PRO A 125 -4.45 5.13 -6.28
C PRO A 125 -3.28 4.59 -7.10
N ASN A 126 -3.53 4.19 -8.35
CA ASN A 126 -2.44 3.83 -9.25
C ASN A 126 -1.63 5.06 -9.62
N ASP A 127 -0.31 4.91 -9.71
CA ASP A 127 0.53 5.96 -10.28
C ASP A 127 0.41 6.00 -11.81
N LEU A 128 -0.54 6.82 -12.28
CA LEU A 128 -0.86 6.94 -13.71
C LEU A 128 0.25 7.57 -14.56
N ARG A 129 1.27 8.14 -13.92
CA ARG A 129 2.36 8.87 -14.62
C ARG A 129 3.21 7.92 -15.47
N ASP A 130 3.19 6.62 -15.18
CA ASP A 130 3.87 5.59 -15.98
C ASP A 130 3.23 5.34 -17.35
N PHE A 131 1.95 5.71 -17.54
CA PHE A 131 1.24 5.54 -18.81
C PHE A 131 1.56 6.64 -19.85
N GLU A 132 2.32 7.67 -19.47
CA GLU A 132 2.85 8.68 -20.38
C GLU A 132 4.30 8.33 -20.77
N ARG A 133 4.60 8.36 -22.07
CA ARG A 133 5.93 8.04 -22.61
C ARG A 133 6.43 9.20 -23.49
N PRO A 134 7.58 9.84 -23.16
CA PRO A 134 8.41 9.63 -21.97
C PRO A 134 7.70 10.07 -20.67
N PRO A 135 8.03 9.50 -19.50
CA PRO A 135 7.37 9.87 -18.24
C PRO A 135 7.54 11.34 -17.89
N ARG A 136 6.45 11.96 -17.43
CA ARG A 136 6.41 13.35 -17.00
C ARG A 136 6.01 13.46 -15.54
N GLN A 137 6.92 13.09 -14.65
CA GLN A 137 6.61 12.91 -13.21
C GLN A 137 6.01 14.14 -12.50
N ARG A 138 6.28 15.36 -13.00
CA ARG A 138 5.79 16.62 -12.41
C ARG A 138 4.73 17.35 -13.22
N THR A 139 4.56 17.00 -14.48
CA THR A 139 3.73 17.74 -15.43
C THR A 139 2.82 16.82 -16.24
N SER A 140 2.70 15.56 -15.84
CA SER A 140 1.79 14.63 -16.50
C SER A 140 0.37 15.11 -16.32
N ARG A 141 -0.42 14.99 -17.38
CA ARG A 141 -1.86 15.28 -17.34
C ARG A 141 -2.63 14.40 -16.35
N TYR A 142 -2.05 13.27 -15.94
CA TYR A 142 -2.68 12.33 -15.03
C TYR A 142 -2.46 12.66 -13.55
N LEU A 143 -1.55 13.60 -13.25
CA LEU A 143 -1.18 13.95 -11.87
C LEU A 143 -2.36 14.55 -11.09
N GLU A 144 -3.12 15.44 -11.73
CA GLU A 144 -4.25 16.14 -11.09
C GLU A 144 -5.38 15.19 -10.70
N GLN A 145 -5.68 14.20 -11.56
CA GLN A 145 -6.73 13.21 -11.30
C GLN A 145 -6.36 12.34 -10.08
N MET A 146 -5.10 11.91 -10.00
CA MET A 146 -4.59 11.15 -8.87
C MET A 146 -4.68 11.95 -7.55
N PHE A 147 -4.25 13.21 -7.53
CA PHE A 147 -4.40 14.07 -6.33
C PHE A 147 -5.85 14.38 -6.00
N THR A 148 -6.72 14.53 -7.01
CA THR A 148 -8.16 14.68 -6.81
C THR A 148 -8.75 13.46 -6.13
N LEU A 149 -8.35 12.26 -6.53
CA LEU A 149 -8.78 11.02 -5.90
C LEU A 149 -8.28 10.91 -4.46
N PHE A 150 -7.03 11.30 -4.17
CA PHE A 150 -6.55 11.36 -2.78
C PHE A 150 -7.40 12.30 -1.92
N ASP A 151 -7.60 13.54 -2.35
CA ASP A 151 -8.32 14.55 -1.56
C ASP A 151 -9.80 14.19 -1.38
N LYS A 152 -10.50 13.88 -2.47
CA LYS A 152 -11.92 13.58 -2.40
C LYS A 152 -12.19 12.19 -1.84
N GLY A 153 -11.30 11.22 -2.05
CA GLY A 153 -11.38 9.89 -1.45
C GLY A 153 -11.17 9.94 0.07
N ALA A 154 -10.24 10.76 0.56
CA ALA A 154 -10.09 11.05 1.98
C ALA A 154 -11.41 11.60 2.59
N LYS A 155 -12.05 12.55 1.92
CA LYS A 155 -13.36 13.11 2.33
C LYS A 155 -14.48 12.07 2.29
N ALA A 156 -14.44 11.13 1.35
CA ALA A 156 -15.45 10.09 1.18
C ALA A 156 -15.37 8.97 2.23
N GLY A 157 -14.22 8.79 2.88
CA GLY A 157 -14.09 7.81 3.96
C GLY A 157 -12.74 7.12 4.07
N ALA A 158 -11.78 7.36 3.17
CA ALA A 158 -10.44 6.79 3.31
C ALA A 158 -9.76 7.32 4.58
N ASP A 159 -9.09 6.43 5.30
CA ASP A 159 -8.44 6.69 6.57
C ASP A 159 -6.92 6.78 6.44
N ILE A 160 -6.34 5.99 5.52
CA ILE A 160 -4.91 5.88 5.25
C ILE A 160 -4.68 6.13 3.75
N LEU A 161 -3.73 7.00 3.40
CA LEU A 161 -3.40 7.32 2.01
C LEU A 161 -2.03 6.72 1.65
N SER A 162 -1.99 5.92 0.59
CA SER A 162 -0.78 5.23 0.11
C SER A 162 -0.69 5.28 -1.42
N ILE A 163 0.49 4.95 -1.97
CA ILE A 163 0.71 4.82 -3.42
C ILE A 163 1.87 3.89 -3.73
N GLU A 164 1.88 3.29 -4.90
CA GLU A 164 3.05 2.61 -5.46
C GLU A 164 3.67 3.49 -6.54
N SER A 165 4.54 4.42 -6.15
CA SER A 165 5.01 5.45 -7.08
C SER A 165 6.12 4.95 -8.02
N THR A 166 6.17 5.52 -9.22
CA THR A 166 6.97 5.01 -10.36
C THR A 166 8.14 5.91 -10.74
N GLY A 167 8.48 6.92 -9.95
CA GLY A 167 9.58 7.83 -10.23
C GLY A 167 10.93 7.11 -10.45
N GLY A 168 11.51 7.25 -11.64
CA GLY A 168 12.78 6.62 -12.03
C GLY A 168 12.64 5.24 -12.68
N LYS A 169 11.41 4.74 -12.88
CA LYS A 169 11.13 3.44 -13.51
C LYS A 169 11.68 3.35 -14.93
N GLU A 170 11.64 4.45 -15.67
CA GLU A 170 12.16 4.53 -17.04
C GLU A 170 13.64 4.20 -17.18
N ILE A 171 14.42 4.41 -16.12
CA ILE A 171 15.84 4.03 -16.06
C ILE A 171 16.01 2.67 -15.38
N SER A 172 15.16 2.38 -14.39
CA SER A 172 15.25 1.16 -13.59
C SER A 172 14.95 -0.10 -14.40
N ASP A 173 13.95 -0.10 -15.27
CA ASP A 173 13.52 -1.31 -15.97
C ASP A 173 14.65 -1.90 -16.84
N GLU A 174 15.33 -1.05 -17.61
CA GLU A 174 16.50 -1.43 -18.39
C GLU A 174 17.68 -1.86 -17.48
N ALA A 175 17.91 -1.12 -16.39
CA ALA A 175 18.98 -1.44 -15.44
C ALA A 175 18.80 -2.81 -14.78
N LEU A 176 17.57 -3.19 -14.45
CA LEU A 176 17.24 -4.51 -13.93
C LEU A 176 17.54 -5.59 -14.97
N MET A 177 17.03 -5.44 -16.19
CA MET A 177 17.21 -6.42 -17.26
C MET A 177 18.69 -6.64 -17.62
N MET A 178 19.49 -5.58 -17.56
CA MET A 178 20.93 -5.62 -17.85
C MET A 178 21.80 -5.91 -16.63
N CYS A 179 21.20 -6.09 -15.44
CA CYS A 179 21.91 -6.21 -14.16
C CYS A 179 22.92 -5.07 -13.91
N ASP A 180 22.60 -3.85 -14.36
CA ASP A 180 23.42 -2.65 -14.12
C ASP A 180 23.08 -2.05 -12.75
N ILE A 181 23.84 -2.46 -11.75
CA ILE A 181 23.60 -2.01 -10.37
C ILE A 181 23.84 -0.50 -10.19
N LYS A 182 24.74 0.11 -10.97
CA LYS A 182 25.03 1.55 -10.84
C LYS A 182 23.84 2.35 -11.35
N LYS A 183 23.30 1.96 -12.51
CA LYS A 183 22.12 2.60 -13.11
C LYS A 183 20.88 2.38 -12.25
N PHE A 184 20.72 1.20 -11.65
CA PHE A 184 19.63 0.93 -10.70
C PHE A 184 19.75 1.77 -9.41
N ILE A 185 20.94 1.85 -8.79
CA ILE A 185 21.14 2.71 -7.62
C ILE A 185 20.86 4.18 -7.97
N PHE A 186 21.28 4.64 -9.15
CA PHE A 186 20.98 5.99 -9.61
C PHE A 186 19.47 6.23 -9.76
N SER A 187 18.73 5.26 -10.32
CA SER A 187 17.27 5.39 -10.46
C SER A 187 16.58 5.50 -9.10
N GLN A 188 16.98 4.72 -8.10
CA GLN A 188 16.36 4.75 -6.77
C GLN A 188 16.82 5.97 -5.94
N ALA A 189 18.14 6.14 -5.78
CA ALA A 189 18.72 7.08 -4.85
C ALA A 189 18.79 8.53 -5.37
N VAL A 190 18.57 8.75 -6.67
CA VAL A 190 18.62 10.10 -7.27
C VAL A 190 17.29 10.49 -7.90
N LEU A 191 16.78 9.68 -8.84
CA LEU A 191 15.53 9.99 -9.53
C LEU A 191 14.32 9.74 -8.63
N GLY A 192 14.24 8.55 -8.04
CA GLY A 192 13.18 8.13 -7.12
C GLY A 192 13.07 9.07 -5.93
N ILE A 193 14.18 9.39 -5.26
CA ILE A 193 14.17 10.37 -4.15
C ILE A 193 13.56 11.72 -4.56
N ARG A 194 13.91 12.25 -5.75
CA ARG A 194 13.40 13.55 -6.21
C ARG A 194 11.92 13.53 -6.55
N ASP A 195 11.43 12.38 -7.02
CA ASP A 195 10.01 12.17 -7.28
C ASP A 195 9.24 12.04 -5.97
N MET A 196 9.67 11.12 -5.10
CA MET A 196 9.11 10.86 -3.78
C MET A 196 8.97 12.15 -2.96
N LYS A 197 9.99 13.02 -2.96
CA LYS A 197 9.92 14.31 -2.24
C LYS A 197 8.76 15.19 -2.68
N MET A 198 8.55 15.30 -4.00
CA MET A 198 7.47 16.11 -4.54
C MET A 198 6.12 15.44 -4.24
N LEU A 199 6.01 14.16 -4.55
CA LEU A 199 4.78 13.40 -4.43
C LEU A 199 4.30 13.31 -2.98
N TRP A 200 5.15 12.86 -2.06
CA TRP A 200 4.79 12.68 -0.66
C TRP A 200 4.56 13.96 0.08
N ARG A 201 5.23 15.05 -0.28
CA ARG A 201 4.88 16.36 0.27
C ARG A 201 3.42 16.71 -0.02
N ASN A 202 2.96 16.52 -1.27
CA ASN A 202 1.57 16.77 -1.64
C ASN A 202 0.60 15.80 -0.95
N ILE A 203 0.91 14.49 -0.92
CA ILE A 203 0.04 13.49 -0.25
C ILE A 203 -0.08 13.79 1.24
N VAL A 204 1.01 14.17 1.92
CA VAL A 204 0.99 14.55 3.34
C VAL A 204 0.20 15.84 3.57
N GLU A 205 0.31 16.84 2.68
CA GLU A 205 -0.50 18.06 2.74
C GLU A 205 -2.00 17.74 2.60
N ILE A 206 -2.38 16.84 1.67
CA ILE A 206 -3.75 16.35 1.51
C ILE A 206 -4.23 15.57 2.74
N ALA A 207 -3.42 14.66 3.26
CA ALA A 207 -3.74 13.86 4.44
C ALA A 207 -4.01 14.78 5.65
N LYS A 208 -3.14 15.76 5.89
CA LYS A 208 -3.31 16.75 6.96
C LYS A 208 -4.56 17.60 6.79
N ALA A 209 -4.83 18.08 5.58
CA ALA A 209 -6.01 18.89 5.29
C ALA A 209 -7.33 18.14 5.52
N ASN A 210 -7.30 16.80 5.47
CA ASN A 210 -8.46 15.93 5.66
C ASN A 210 -8.43 15.14 6.97
N GLU A 211 -7.50 15.45 7.88
CA GLU A 211 -7.30 14.76 9.16
C GLU A 211 -7.13 13.23 9.00
N LYS A 212 -6.42 12.82 7.95
CA LYS A 212 -6.13 11.42 7.62
C LYS A 212 -4.67 11.06 7.87
N ILE A 213 -4.41 9.75 7.86
CA ILE A 213 -3.07 9.19 8.00
C ILE A 213 -2.39 9.19 6.62
N ALA A 214 -1.22 9.80 6.52
CA ALA A 214 -0.31 9.57 5.40
C ALA A 214 0.42 8.25 5.67
N GLY A 215 0.03 7.18 4.97
CA GLY A 215 0.49 5.81 5.21
C GLY A 215 1.93 5.61 4.78
N GLY A 216 2.12 5.14 3.54
CA GLY A 216 3.45 4.93 2.97
C GLY A 216 3.42 4.53 1.51
N ASP A 217 4.61 4.28 0.96
CA ASP A 217 4.82 3.99 -0.46
C ASP A 217 5.46 2.62 -0.59
N SER A 218 5.35 2.00 -1.75
CA SER A 218 6.13 0.80 -2.07
C SER A 218 7.04 1.03 -3.25
N ALA A 219 8.26 0.51 -3.18
CA ALA A 219 9.08 0.35 -4.38
C ALA A 219 8.70 -0.91 -5.16
N CYS A 220 7.41 -1.26 -5.22
CA CYS A 220 6.90 -2.49 -5.82
C CYS A 220 7.35 -2.63 -7.28
N GLY A 221 7.14 -1.57 -8.07
CA GLY A 221 7.59 -1.49 -9.47
C GLY A 221 9.11 -1.53 -9.70
N PHE A 222 9.90 -1.71 -8.65
CA PHE A 222 11.35 -1.82 -8.67
C PHE A 222 11.85 -3.08 -7.97
N GLY A 223 11.75 -3.13 -6.64
CA GLY A 223 12.23 -4.22 -5.80
C GLY A 223 11.44 -5.51 -6.02
N ASN A 224 10.11 -5.43 -6.17
CA ASN A 224 9.29 -6.62 -6.43
C ASN A 224 9.50 -7.10 -7.86
N THR A 225 9.66 -6.18 -8.83
CA THR A 225 10.08 -6.55 -10.19
C THR A 225 11.42 -7.31 -10.18
N ALA A 226 12.43 -6.84 -9.45
CA ALA A 226 13.69 -7.55 -9.31
C ALA A 226 13.52 -8.94 -8.68
N MET A 227 12.67 -9.06 -7.65
CA MET A 227 12.34 -10.33 -7.00
C MET A 227 11.72 -11.33 -7.98
N VAL A 228 10.71 -10.90 -8.76
CA VAL A 228 10.03 -11.73 -9.77
C VAL A 228 10.98 -12.14 -10.90
N LEU A 229 11.80 -11.21 -11.40
CA LEU A 229 12.80 -11.51 -12.43
C LEU A 229 13.82 -12.55 -11.93
N ALA A 230 14.22 -12.46 -10.66
CA ALA A 230 15.16 -13.41 -10.07
C ALA A 230 14.53 -14.80 -9.86
N ASP A 231 13.25 -14.86 -9.49
CA ASP A 231 12.53 -16.14 -9.36
C ASP A 231 12.39 -16.85 -10.71
N LYS A 232 12.10 -16.09 -11.76
CA LYS A 232 12.12 -16.57 -13.16
C LYS A 232 13.52 -16.84 -13.72
N LYS A 233 14.57 -16.66 -12.92
CA LYS A 233 15.99 -16.86 -13.28
C LYS A 233 16.49 -15.95 -14.41
N TYR A 234 15.83 -14.80 -14.63
CA TYR A 234 16.30 -13.79 -15.58
C TYR A 234 17.45 -12.95 -15.03
N ILE A 235 17.49 -12.75 -13.71
CA ILE A 235 18.59 -12.06 -13.03
C ILE A 235 19.07 -12.86 -11.80
N PRO A 236 20.30 -12.65 -11.31
CA PRO A 236 20.78 -13.33 -10.11
C PRO A 236 20.00 -12.91 -8.84
N LYS A 237 19.70 -13.87 -7.96
CA LYS A 237 19.03 -13.60 -6.67
C LYS A 237 19.79 -12.62 -5.79
N ILE A 238 21.13 -12.66 -5.81
CA ILE A 238 21.97 -11.71 -5.08
C ILE A 238 21.79 -10.27 -5.61
N PHE A 239 21.60 -10.11 -6.92
CA PHE A 239 21.33 -8.80 -7.52
C PHE A 239 19.97 -8.26 -7.03
N ALA A 240 18.93 -9.09 -7.04
CA ALA A 240 17.62 -8.70 -6.53
C ALA A 240 17.64 -8.33 -5.02
N ALA A 241 18.44 -9.03 -4.22
CA ALA A 241 18.64 -8.70 -2.80
C ALA A 241 19.29 -7.31 -2.62
N VAL A 242 20.33 -6.99 -3.40
CA VAL A 242 20.95 -5.65 -3.38
C VAL A 242 20.00 -4.58 -3.92
N ALA A 243 19.23 -4.89 -4.96
CA ALA A 243 18.21 -4.01 -5.49
C ALA A 243 17.17 -3.63 -4.42
N ARG A 244 16.71 -4.60 -3.60
CA ARG A 244 15.84 -4.32 -2.45
C ARG A 244 16.48 -3.36 -1.43
N ILE A 245 17.76 -3.51 -1.12
CA ILE A 245 18.44 -2.60 -0.20
C ILE A 245 18.46 -1.17 -0.79
N ALA A 246 18.67 -1.04 -2.10
CA ALA A 246 18.65 0.26 -2.77
C ALA A 246 17.25 0.91 -2.79
N THR A 247 16.15 0.16 -2.65
CA THR A 247 14.81 0.77 -2.55
C THR A 247 14.54 1.40 -1.18
N VAL A 248 15.21 0.97 -0.12
CA VAL A 248 15.06 1.51 1.25
C VAL A 248 15.24 3.02 1.27
N VAL A 249 16.28 3.54 0.61
CA VAL A 249 16.58 4.99 0.62
C VAL A 249 15.54 5.81 -0.15
N ARG A 250 14.82 5.17 -1.09
CA ARG A 250 13.74 5.78 -1.87
C ARG A 250 12.46 5.81 -1.03
N SER A 251 12.04 4.67 -0.46
CA SER A 251 10.80 4.58 0.31
C SER A 251 10.86 5.35 1.63
N LEU A 252 12.03 5.45 2.28
CA LEU A 252 12.23 6.27 3.48
C LEU A 252 11.85 7.75 3.28
N VAL A 253 11.94 8.26 2.05
CA VAL A 253 11.61 9.66 1.74
C VAL A 253 10.14 9.98 2.06
N ALA A 254 9.21 9.04 1.89
CA ALA A 254 7.82 9.24 2.30
C ALA A 254 7.73 9.70 3.76
N VAL A 255 8.46 8.99 4.63
CA VAL A 255 8.51 9.26 6.06
C VAL A 255 9.24 10.57 6.36
N GLU A 256 10.31 10.87 5.62
CA GLU A 256 11.05 12.14 5.77
C GLU A 256 10.19 13.36 5.40
N GLU A 257 9.25 13.22 4.47
CA GLU A 257 8.28 14.24 4.07
C GLU A 257 7.00 14.26 4.95
N GLY A 258 6.84 13.28 5.84
CA GLY A 258 5.85 13.30 6.91
C GLY A 258 4.82 12.17 6.90
N ALA A 259 5.00 11.14 6.07
CA ALA A 259 4.25 9.89 6.23
C ALA A 259 4.55 9.26 7.60
N CYS A 260 3.55 8.63 8.22
CA CYS A 260 3.66 8.07 9.57
C CYS A 260 3.38 6.56 9.62
N GLY A 261 3.18 5.91 8.48
CA GLY A 261 2.78 4.51 8.41
C GLY A 261 1.28 4.30 8.67
N PRO A 262 0.77 3.07 8.54
CA PRO A 262 1.51 1.89 8.12
C PRO A 262 2.03 2.00 6.68
N ASP A 263 3.26 1.55 6.46
CA ASP A 263 3.81 1.41 5.10
C ASP A 263 3.04 0.35 4.28
N LYS A 264 3.23 0.33 2.96
CA LYS A 264 2.54 -0.60 2.05
C LYS A 264 2.96 -2.06 2.27
N ASP A 265 2.00 -2.98 2.08
CA ASP A 265 2.15 -4.43 2.26
C ASP A 265 3.22 -5.06 1.37
N CYS A 266 3.22 -4.71 0.09
CA CYS A 266 4.16 -5.20 -0.91
C CYS A 266 5.56 -4.55 -0.78
N ALA A 267 5.72 -3.58 0.15
CA ALA A 267 6.99 -2.92 0.44
C ALA A 267 7.87 -3.82 1.33
N TYR A 268 8.50 -4.84 0.74
CA TYR A 268 9.43 -5.71 1.48
C TYR A 268 10.65 -4.98 2.06
N GLU A 269 10.88 -3.72 1.71
CA GLU A 269 11.82 -2.83 2.41
C GLU A 269 11.32 -2.29 3.75
N GLY A 270 10.03 -2.45 4.08
CA GLY A 270 9.35 -1.97 5.28
C GLY A 270 10.08 -2.26 6.60
N PRO A 271 10.67 -3.45 6.84
CA PRO A 271 11.44 -3.70 8.06
C PRO A 271 12.59 -2.73 8.29
N PHE A 272 13.23 -2.22 7.21
CA PHE A 272 14.24 -1.17 7.32
C PHE A 272 13.61 0.15 7.74
N LEU A 273 12.46 0.51 7.16
CA LEU A 273 11.73 1.74 7.49
C LEU A 273 11.27 1.73 8.95
N LYS A 274 10.75 0.60 9.43
CA LYS A 274 10.41 0.41 10.85
C LYS A 274 11.62 0.53 11.76
N ALA A 275 12.74 -0.10 11.41
CA ALA A 275 13.96 0.00 12.21
C ALA A 275 14.51 1.44 12.27
N ILE A 276 14.51 2.15 11.13
CA ILE A 276 15.05 3.50 11.00
C ILE A 276 14.12 4.54 11.63
N ALA A 277 12.83 4.52 11.27
CA ALA A 277 11.88 5.59 11.59
C ALA A 277 10.87 5.23 12.67
N GLY A 278 10.73 3.96 13.03
CA GLY A 278 9.83 3.51 14.09
C GLY A 278 8.35 3.56 13.72
N ILE A 279 8.03 3.71 12.44
CA ILE A 279 6.65 3.67 11.95
C ILE A 279 6.12 2.23 11.93
N PRO A 280 4.79 2.03 12.05
CA PRO A 280 4.19 0.75 11.72
C PRO A 280 4.37 0.42 10.24
N ILE A 281 4.35 -0.87 9.92
CA ILE A 281 4.44 -1.36 8.53
C ILE A 281 3.38 -2.42 8.26
N SER A 282 2.81 -2.42 7.05
CA SER A 282 2.14 -3.60 6.53
C SER A 282 3.13 -4.52 5.86
N MET A 283 2.88 -5.82 5.92
CA MET A 283 3.70 -6.84 5.27
C MET A 283 2.81 -7.94 4.70
N GLU A 284 3.30 -8.54 3.63
CA GLU A 284 2.71 -9.73 3.02
C GLU A 284 3.71 -10.90 2.97
N GLY A 285 3.22 -12.11 2.71
CA GLY A 285 4.08 -13.29 2.60
C GLY A 285 3.28 -14.56 2.34
N LYS A 286 3.34 -15.52 3.25
CA LYS A 286 2.69 -16.84 3.04
C LYS A 286 1.17 -16.78 2.76
N THR A 287 0.48 -15.76 3.27
CA THR A 287 -0.98 -15.57 3.10
C THR A 287 -1.31 -14.75 1.84
N ALA A 288 -0.31 -14.20 1.15
CA ALA A 288 -0.45 -13.51 -0.12
C ALA A 288 -0.18 -14.42 -1.33
N ALA A 289 -0.17 -15.74 -1.12
CA ALA A 289 0.01 -16.73 -2.19
C ALA A 289 -1.12 -16.70 -3.24
N CYS A 290 -2.25 -16.04 -2.94
CA CYS A 290 -3.31 -15.77 -3.90
C CYS A 290 -2.92 -14.72 -4.96
N ALA A 291 -1.98 -13.82 -4.65
CA ALA A 291 -1.50 -12.79 -5.57
C ALA A 291 -0.23 -13.23 -6.31
N HIS A 292 0.79 -13.68 -5.57
CA HIS A 292 2.06 -14.11 -6.14
C HIS A 292 2.80 -15.12 -5.27
N LEU A 293 3.77 -15.79 -5.89
CA LEU A 293 4.68 -16.70 -5.19
C LEU A 293 5.93 -15.93 -4.79
N SER A 294 6.28 -15.99 -3.51
CA SER A 294 7.43 -15.28 -2.94
C SER A 294 8.31 -16.21 -2.12
N PRO A 295 9.65 -16.06 -2.18
CA PRO A 295 10.57 -16.76 -1.28
C PRO A 295 10.51 -16.21 0.16
N VAL A 296 9.81 -15.08 0.39
CA VAL A 296 9.74 -14.36 1.66
C VAL A 296 8.38 -14.62 2.34
N GLY A 297 8.13 -15.88 2.71
CA GLY A 297 6.83 -16.32 3.24
C GLY A 297 6.60 -15.97 4.73
N ASN A 298 7.27 -16.70 5.63
CA ASN A 298 7.10 -16.50 7.09
C ASN A 298 7.93 -15.33 7.62
N ILE A 299 9.12 -15.09 7.07
CA ILE A 299 10.06 -14.11 7.60
C ILE A 299 9.53 -12.67 7.51
N ALA A 300 8.67 -12.38 6.53
CA ALA A 300 8.00 -11.08 6.41
C ALA A 300 7.12 -10.73 7.62
N ALA A 301 6.58 -11.73 8.31
CA ALA A 301 5.73 -11.51 9.49
C ALA A 301 6.52 -11.08 10.74
N ALA A 302 7.86 -11.18 10.74
CA ALA A 302 8.67 -10.96 11.93
C ALA A 302 8.50 -9.56 12.55
N CYS A 303 8.22 -8.56 11.71
CA CYS A 303 8.17 -7.15 12.09
C CYS A 303 6.85 -6.46 11.72
N ALA A 304 5.86 -7.21 11.20
CA ALA A 304 4.62 -6.69 10.65
C ALA A 304 3.71 -6.06 11.72
N ASP A 305 3.01 -4.98 11.39
CA ASP A 305 1.95 -4.38 12.23
C ASP A 305 0.58 -4.54 11.57
N LEU A 306 0.55 -4.62 10.23
CA LEU A 306 -0.55 -5.15 9.45
C LEU A 306 -0.08 -6.38 8.65
N TRP A 307 -0.98 -7.34 8.43
CA TRP A 307 -0.68 -8.55 7.66
C TRP A 307 -1.63 -8.69 6.48
N SER A 308 -1.08 -8.59 5.27
CA SER A 308 -1.83 -8.52 4.01
C SER A 308 -1.83 -9.82 3.21
N ASN A 309 -2.88 -9.97 2.40
CA ASN A 309 -2.99 -10.98 1.34
C ASN A 309 -2.58 -10.47 -0.05
N GLU A 310 -2.00 -9.27 -0.15
CA GLU A 310 -1.62 -8.55 -1.37
C GLU A 310 -2.81 -8.24 -2.29
N SER A 311 -3.42 -9.22 -2.94
CA SER A 311 -4.61 -8.98 -3.78
C SER A 311 -5.30 -10.29 -4.14
N VAL A 312 -6.63 -10.30 -4.11
CA VAL A 312 -7.42 -11.45 -4.56
C VAL A 312 -8.70 -10.99 -5.26
N GLN A 313 -9.08 -11.68 -6.33
CA GLN A 313 -10.32 -11.37 -7.05
C GLN A 313 -11.54 -11.76 -6.21
N ASN A 314 -12.60 -10.95 -6.27
CA ASN A 314 -13.88 -11.30 -5.66
C ASN A 314 -14.61 -12.38 -6.48
N VAL A 315 -14.28 -13.64 -6.20
CA VAL A 315 -14.86 -14.82 -6.84
C VAL A 315 -15.36 -15.83 -5.78
N ARG A 316 -16.41 -16.58 -6.13
CA ARG A 316 -16.98 -17.60 -5.23
C ARG A 316 -16.10 -18.85 -5.17
N LEU A 317 -15.73 -19.25 -3.97
CA LEU A 317 -15.07 -20.51 -3.63
C LEU A 317 -16.04 -21.43 -2.87
N LEU A 318 -15.59 -22.64 -2.54
CA LEU A 318 -16.40 -23.63 -1.81
C LEU A 318 -16.91 -23.13 -0.46
N ALA A 319 -16.10 -22.34 0.25
CA ALA A 319 -16.38 -21.89 1.61
C ALA A 319 -17.06 -20.51 1.69
N GLY A 320 -17.06 -19.73 0.60
CA GLY A 320 -17.41 -18.31 0.62
C GLY A 320 -16.81 -17.58 -0.58
N ASN A 321 -16.91 -16.26 -0.64
CA ASN A 321 -16.10 -15.49 -1.59
C ASN A 321 -14.62 -15.48 -1.16
N ALA A 322 -13.72 -15.20 -2.09
CA ALA A 322 -12.29 -15.31 -1.85
C ALA A 322 -11.69 -14.25 -0.91
N PRO A 323 -12.05 -12.94 -1.01
CA PRO A 323 -11.73 -11.96 0.04
C PRO A 323 -12.37 -12.34 1.39
#